data_AF-A0A921QGN5-F1
#
_entry.id   AF-A0A921QGN5-F1
#
_cell.length_a   1.000
_cell.length_b   1.000
_cell.length_c   1.000
_cell.angle_alpha   90.00
_cell.angle_beta   90.00
_cell.angle_gamma   90.00
#
_symmetry.space_group_name_H-M   'P 1'
#
loop_
_entity.id
_entity.type
_entity.pdbx_description
1 polymer ?
#
loop_
_entity_poly.entity_id
_entity_poly.type
_entity_poly.pdbx_seq_one_letter_code
_entity_poly.pdbx_strand_id
1 'polypeptide(L)'
;MVSATKVEGEYSFLSKNSHLDQSEGVKIHLYQFGAEHRNEKLKSFACSVQDGPSLLDMLLLSQWDNFAWKGHLDYDVTACQLKVIGGGRNFVGQLNNKWNPFSLKEYDKFFESFECLKPNSMKSYDGLLLGIAQGENDRPEVAPSASPPKDGLLVIANTYPVEYGHIFLVPSAIHQLSCYWDKRMIGLATKISSEVNNESFKVFFDSGTSVVSGHMIFQACYFAIPLPVESASTFTVYDGKAGSDIIVSETVDYPLKALVFTSTNLKTLVSVLSEISFSLHDNATAYSLLISNNGTKVFLFPQVKSFKPFIPFIDNIIQQPWYGNT
;
A
#
# COMPACT_ATOMS: atom_id res chain seq x y z
N MET A 1 -31.95 75.59 -8.35
CA MET A 1 -32.95 75.89 -7.30
C MET A 1 -33.91 74.70 -7.26
N VAL A 2 -34.41 74.33 -6.06
CA VAL A 2 -35.11 73.08 -5.68
C VAL A 2 -34.13 71.92 -5.39
N SER A 3 -33.60 71.80 -4.16
CA SER A 3 -34.19 71.34 -2.88
C SER A 3 -34.22 69.82 -2.78
N ALA A 4 -33.24 69.28 -2.06
CA ALA A 4 -33.10 67.87 -1.71
C ALA A 4 -33.82 67.58 -0.39
N THR A 5 -34.63 66.52 -0.37
CA THR A 5 -35.28 66.01 0.84
C THR A 5 -34.29 65.14 1.61
N LYS A 6 -34.09 65.49 2.88
CA LYS A 6 -33.27 64.79 3.87
C LYS A 6 -34.03 63.54 4.34
N VAL A 7 -33.39 62.36 4.31
CA VAL A 7 -33.83 61.17 5.05
C VAL A 7 -32.75 60.88 6.09
N GLU A 8 -33.12 61.02 7.36
CA GLU A 8 -32.33 60.60 8.51
C GLU A 8 -32.40 59.08 8.65
N GLY A 9 -31.23 58.45 8.75
CA GLY A 9 -31.05 57.06 9.11
C GLY A 9 -29.59 56.87 9.51
N GLU A 10 -29.34 56.84 10.81
CA GLU A 10 -28.04 56.53 11.38
C GLU A 10 -27.61 55.13 10.95
N TYR A 11 -26.64 55.04 10.04
CA TYR A 11 -25.88 53.81 9.82
C TYR A 11 -24.67 53.82 10.76
N SER A 12 -24.74 52.99 11.80
CA SER A 12 -23.61 52.68 12.66
C SER A 12 -22.54 51.94 11.85
N PHE A 13 -21.32 52.48 11.84
CA PHE A 13 -20.13 51.77 11.39
C PHE A 13 -19.82 50.65 12.40
N LEU A 14 -20.35 49.45 12.13
CA LEU A 14 -19.84 48.21 12.71
C LEU A 14 -18.73 47.71 11.79
N SER A 15 -17.51 47.74 12.32
CA SER A 15 -16.31 47.26 11.67
C SER A 15 -16.54 45.85 11.09
N LYS A 16 -16.34 45.70 9.78
CA LYS A 16 -16.14 44.40 9.16
C LYS A 16 -14.94 43.73 9.83
N ASN A 17 -15.20 42.86 10.80
CA ASN A 17 -14.31 41.73 11.03
C ASN A 17 -14.48 40.84 9.80
N SER A 18 -13.54 40.93 8.87
CA SER A 18 -13.39 39.94 7.81
C SER A 18 -13.25 38.59 8.48
N HIS A 19 -14.25 37.73 8.29
CA HIS A 19 -14.10 36.31 8.55
C HIS A 19 -12.85 35.89 7.78
N LEU A 20 -11.82 35.49 8.52
CA LEU A 20 -10.62 34.88 7.97
C LEU A 20 -11.09 33.77 7.01
N ASP A 21 -10.78 33.90 5.72
CA ASP A 21 -10.83 32.78 4.79
C ASP A 21 -9.98 31.67 5.39
N GLN A 22 -10.65 30.68 6.01
CA GLN A 22 -10.02 29.40 6.28
C GLN A 22 -9.81 28.77 4.91
N SER A 23 -8.55 28.67 4.48
CA SER A 23 -8.24 27.98 3.24
C SER A 23 -8.79 26.55 3.32
N GLU A 24 -9.64 26.18 2.36
CA GLU A 24 -10.05 24.79 2.23
C GLU A 24 -8.79 23.96 1.95
N GLY A 25 -8.46 23.06 2.89
CA GLY A 25 -7.35 22.13 2.72
C GLY A 25 -7.57 21.19 1.53
N VAL A 26 -6.54 20.40 1.19
CA VAL A 26 -6.62 19.40 0.12
C VAL A 26 -7.80 18.45 0.38
N LYS A 27 -8.69 18.30 -0.62
CA LYS A 27 -9.84 17.39 -0.59
C LYS A 27 -9.54 16.17 -1.46
N ILE A 28 -9.75 14.97 -0.93
CA ILE A 28 -9.47 13.69 -1.59
C ILE A 28 -10.66 12.75 -1.53
N HIS A 29 -10.67 11.72 -2.37
CA HIS A 29 -11.51 10.54 -2.12
C HIS A 29 -10.90 9.77 -0.94
N LEU A 30 -11.68 9.49 0.09
CA LEU A 30 -11.25 8.71 1.24
C LEU A 30 -12.02 7.39 1.27
N TYR A 31 -11.31 6.29 1.03
CA TYR A 31 -11.81 4.95 1.27
C TYR A 31 -11.69 4.61 2.75
N GLN A 32 -12.77 4.10 3.33
CA GLN A 32 -12.80 3.65 4.71
C GLN A 32 -13.11 2.16 4.75
N PHE A 33 -12.24 1.39 5.39
CA PHE A 33 -12.52 -0.03 5.66
C PHE A 33 -13.74 -0.19 6.58
N GLY A 34 -14.44 -1.31 6.44
CA GLY A 34 -15.43 -1.73 7.44
C GLY A 34 -14.79 -1.90 8.84
N ALA A 35 -15.59 -1.66 9.88
CA ALA A 35 -15.19 -1.72 11.28
C ALA A 35 -14.69 -3.13 11.66
N GLU A 36 -13.56 -3.19 12.38
CA GLU A 36 -13.07 -4.44 12.95
C GLU A 36 -13.74 -4.70 14.31
N HIS A 37 -14.70 -5.61 14.36
CA HIS A 37 -15.25 -6.04 15.66
C HIS A 37 -14.19 -6.83 16.45
N ARG A 38 -13.85 -6.35 17.65
CA ARG A 38 -12.79 -6.91 18.53
C ARG A 38 -13.03 -8.36 18.99
N ASN A 39 -14.21 -8.92 18.76
CA ASN A 39 -14.63 -10.16 19.41
C ASN A 39 -15.32 -11.10 18.43
N GLU A 40 -14.58 -11.60 17.46
CA GLU A 40 -14.91 -12.80 16.70
C GLU A 40 -13.58 -13.38 16.22
N LYS A 41 -13.38 -14.70 16.37
CA LYS A 41 -12.51 -15.46 15.45
C LYS A 41 -12.81 -14.88 14.09
N LEU A 42 -11.87 -14.12 13.52
CA LEU A 42 -11.99 -13.36 12.29
C LEU A 42 -12.93 -14.16 11.41
N LYS A 43 -14.22 -13.77 11.37
CA LYS A 43 -15.21 -14.52 10.61
C LYS A 43 -14.55 -14.60 9.27
N SER A 44 -14.29 -15.84 8.88
CA SER A 44 -13.59 -16.18 7.67
C SER A 44 -13.90 -15.09 6.66
N PHE A 45 -12.89 -14.42 6.11
CA PHE A 45 -13.06 -13.65 4.88
C PHE A 45 -13.44 -14.60 3.72
N ALA A 46 -14.19 -15.68 3.99
CA ALA A 46 -15.10 -16.35 3.09
C ALA A 46 -15.98 -15.27 2.50
N CYS A 47 -15.46 -14.71 1.40
CA CYS A 47 -16.10 -14.86 0.11
C CYS A 47 -17.61 -14.84 0.28
N SER A 48 -18.17 -13.68 0.64
CA SER A 48 -19.40 -13.34 -0.04
C SER A 48 -18.98 -13.29 -1.49
N VAL A 49 -19.38 -14.31 -2.24
CA VAL A 49 -19.36 -14.30 -3.71
C VAL A 49 -20.25 -13.14 -4.11
N GLN A 50 -19.70 -11.93 -4.04
CA GLN A 50 -20.17 -10.79 -4.78
C GLN A 50 -19.47 -11.00 -6.11
N ASP A 51 -20.23 -11.42 -7.12
CA ASP A 51 -19.77 -11.71 -8.49
C ASP A 51 -19.32 -10.43 -9.23
N GLY A 52 -18.67 -9.50 -8.54
CA GLY A 52 -18.24 -8.22 -9.07
C GLY A 52 -16.96 -7.70 -8.40
N PRO A 53 -16.27 -6.75 -9.06
CA PRO A 53 -15.05 -6.14 -8.51
C PRO A 53 -15.37 -5.45 -7.19
N SER A 54 -14.40 -5.46 -6.26
CA SER A 54 -14.60 -4.82 -4.96
C SER A 54 -14.68 -3.29 -5.10
N LEU A 55 -15.26 -2.63 -4.09
CA LEU A 55 -15.36 -1.17 -4.09
C LEU A 55 -13.98 -0.50 -4.17
N LEU A 56 -12.99 -1.05 -3.47
CA LEU A 56 -11.62 -0.54 -3.51
C LEU A 56 -10.96 -0.79 -4.86
N ASP A 57 -11.17 -1.96 -5.47
CA ASP A 57 -10.66 -2.29 -6.82
C ASP A 57 -11.17 -1.28 -7.86
N MET A 58 -12.50 -1.07 -7.91
CA MET A 58 -13.12 -0.10 -8.81
C MET A 58 -12.62 1.33 -8.57
N LEU A 59 -12.46 1.73 -7.30
CA LEU A 59 -11.97 3.06 -6.97
C LEU A 59 -10.51 3.25 -7.40
N LEU A 60 -9.64 2.28 -7.13
CA LEU A 60 -8.22 2.34 -7.51
C LEU A 60 -8.07 2.45 -9.03
N LEU A 61 -8.74 1.58 -9.78
CA LEU A 61 -8.69 1.58 -11.24
C LEU A 61 -9.26 2.88 -11.81
N SER A 62 -10.43 3.33 -11.35
CA SER A 62 -11.04 4.58 -11.86
C SER A 62 -10.19 5.82 -11.57
N GLN A 63 -9.58 5.93 -10.37
CA GLN A 63 -8.69 7.05 -10.06
C GLN A 63 -7.40 6.98 -10.89
N TRP A 64 -6.81 5.80 -11.07
CA TRP A 64 -5.60 5.64 -11.86
C TRP A 64 -5.85 5.88 -13.36
N ASP A 65 -6.95 5.37 -13.91
CA ASP A 65 -7.36 5.62 -15.30
C ASP A 65 -7.63 7.11 -15.53
N ASN A 66 -8.28 7.79 -14.57
CA ASN A 66 -8.49 9.24 -14.66
C ASN A 66 -7.16 10.00 -14.66
N PHE A 67 -6.21 9.57 -13.83
CA PHE A 67 -4.86 10.13 -13.78
C PHE A 67 -4.11 9.92 -15.11
N ALA A 68 -4.19 8.71 -15.67
CA ALA A 68 -3.61 8.37 -16.96
C ALA A 68 -4.23 9.16 -18.12
N TRP A 69 -5.56 9.22 -18.17
CA TRP A 69 -6.32 9.92 -19.21
C TRP A 69 -6.06 11.43 -19.24
N LYS A 70 -5.74 12.03 -18.10
CA LYS A 70 -5.31 13.43 -17.99
C LYS A 70 -3.88 13.68 -18.52
N GLY A 71 -3.17 12.65 -18.96
CA GLY A 71 -1.82 12.77 -19.53
C GLY A 71 -0.72 12.94 -18.49
N HIS A 72 -0.94 12.48 -17.26
CA HIS A 72 0.08 12.56 -16.20
C HIS A 72 1.08 11.40 -16.21
N LEU A 73 0.87 10.38 -17.06
CA LEU A 73 1.86 9.32 -17.27
C LEU A 73 2.88 9.76 -18.32
N ASP A 74 4.14 9.42 -18.06
CA ASP A 74 5.26 9.82 -18.90
C ASP A 74 5.38 9.00 -20.20
N TYR A 75 4.67 7.86 -20.24
CA TYR A 75 4.49 6.95 -21.37
C TYR A 75 3.27 6.04 -21.12
N ASP A 76 2.77 5.42 -22.20
CA ASP A 76 1.73 4.39 -22.12
C ASP A 76 2.36 3.02 -21.82
N VAL A 77 2.20 2.54 -20.58
CA VAL A 77 2.72 1.24 -20.13
C VAL A 77 2.03 0.06 -20.81
N THR A 78 0.80 0.22 -21.27
CA THR A 78 0.05 -0.85 -21.94
C THR A 78 0.54 -1.08 -23.38
N ALA A 79 1.27 -0.10 -23.92
CA ALA A 79 1.91 -0.17 -25.24
C ALA A 79 3.39 -0.61 -25.16
N CYS A 80 3.90 -0.98 -23.98
CA CYS A 80 5.28 -1.43 -23.82
C CYS A 80 5.56 -2.72 -24.61
N GLN A 81 6.77 -2.82 -25.17
CA GLN A 81 7.18 -4.02 -25.89
C GLN A 81 7.42 -5.17 -24.92
N LEU A 82 6.78 -6.31 -25.19
CA LEU A 82 6.91 -7.54 -24.42
C LEU A 82 7.66 -8.60 -25.22
N LYS A 83 8.53 -9.35 -24.54
CA LYS A 83 9.20 -10.52 -25.11
C LYS A 83 9.17 -11.67 -24.11
N VAL A 84 8.59 -12.78 -24.52
CA VAL A 84 8.72 -14.04 -23.78
C VAL A 84 10.18 -14.50 -23.89
N ILE A 85 10.80 -14.70 -22.73
CA ILE A 85 12.17 -15.19 -22.61
C ILE A 85 12.13 -16.70 -22.80
N GLY A 86 12.96 -17.19 -23.73
CA GLY A 86 13.05 -18.62 -24.03
C GLY A 86 13.38 -19.45 -22.78
N GLY A 87 12.69 -20.57 -22.62
CA GLY A 87 12.81 -21.47 -21.47
C GLY A 87 11.44 -22.04 -21.06
N GLY A 88 11.43 -23.00 -20.14
CA GLY A 88 10.19 -23.67 -19.69
C GLY A 88 9.39 -22.91 -18.63
N ARG A 89 9.66 -21.61 -18.39
CA ARG A 89 9.16 -20.86 -17.22
C ARG A 89 8.33 -19.61 -17.56
N ASN A 90 8.05 -19.36 -18.83
CA ASN A 90 7.20 -18.25 -19.31
C ASN A 90 7.59 -16.87 -18.74
N PHE A 91 8.88 -16.64 -18.52
CA PHE A 91 9.36 -15.31 -18.12
C PHE A 91 9.07 -14.30 -19.23
N VAL A 92 8.67 -13.10 -18.86
CA VAL A 92 8.41 -12.00 -19.80
C VAL A 92 9.36 -10.86 -19.47
N GLY A 93 10.11 -10.41 -20.47
CA GLY A 93 10.82 -9.14 -20.42
C GLY A 93 9.92 -8.05 -20.99
N GLN A 94 9.74 -6.98 -20.24
CA GLN A 94 9.05 -5.77 -20.69
C GLN A 94 10.06 -4.63 -20.83
N LEU A 95 9.99 -3.91 -21.94
CA LEU A 95 10.81 -2.73 -22.17
C LEU A 95 10.04 -1.47 -21.78
N ASN A 96 10.26 -1.01 -20.55
CA ASN A 96 9.69 0.23 -20.04
C ASN A 96 10.56 1.42 -20.47
N ASN A 97 9.93 2.41 -21.12
CA ASN A 97 10.61 3.64 -21.49
C ASN A 97 10.93 4.47 -20.24
N LYS A 98 12.03 5.21 -20.28
CA LYS A 98 12.42 6.15 -19.21
C LYS A 98 12.39 5.51 -17.82
N TRP A 99 12.81 4.25 -17.69
CA TRP A 99 13.11 3.67 -16.38
C TRP A 99 14.27 4.45 -15.76
N ASN A 100 13.94 5.50 -15.03
CA ASN A 100 14.84 6.12 -14.09
C ASN A 100 14.77 5.24 -12.83
N PRO A 101 15.89 4.77 -12.26
CA PRO A 101 15.87 4.29 -10.89
C PRO A 101 15.46 5.47 -10.01
N PHE A 102 14.13 5.67 -9.88
CA PHE A 102 13.52 6.75 -9.14
C PHE A 102 14.07 6.68 -7.73
N SER A 103 14.96 7.61 -7.41
CA SER A 103 15.33 7.82 -6.04
C SER A 103 14.08 8.36 -5.37
N LEU A 104 13.52 7.57 -4.47
CA LEU A 104 12.53 7.96 -3.47
C LEU A 104 12.91 9.26 -2.71
N LYS A 105 14.11 9.81 -2.93
CA LYS A 105 14.56 11.18 -2.61
C LYS A 105 13.71 12.31 -3.16
N GLU A 106 13.04 12.16 -4.31
CA GLU A 106 12.04 13.18 -4.73
C GLU A 106 10.79 13.09 -3.86
N TYR A 107 10.46 11.89 -3.39
CA TYR A 107 9.44 11.69 -2.37
C TYR A 107 9.89 12.13 -0.98
N ASP A 108 11.18 12.16 -0.62
CA ASP A 108 11.65 12.81 0.62
C ASP A 108 11.20 14.30 0.67
N LYS A 109 11.33 15.04 -0.45
CA LYS A 109 10.80 16.41 -0.55
C LYS A 109 9.26 16.44 -0.50
N PHE A 110 8.61 15.41 -1.06
CA PHE A 110 7.17 15.22 -0.96
C PHE A 110 6.76 15.01 0.51
N PHE A 111 7.54 14.26 1.30
CA PHE A 111 7.35 14.00 2.72
C PHE A 111 7.64 15.22 3.61
N GLU A 112 8.69 15.98 3.32
CA GLU A 112 8.90 17.32 3.89
C GLU A 112 7.71 18.25 3.57
N SER A 113 7.03 18.03 2.44
CA SER A 113 5.79 18.74 2.09
C SER A 113 4.55 18.20 2.83
N PHE A 114 4.55 16.95 3.30
CA PHE A 114 3.53 16.38 4.20
C PHE A 114 3.69 16.88 5.64
N GLU A 115 4.92 17.06 6.13
CA GLU A 115 5.19 17.82 7.37
C GLU A 115 4.56 19.22 7.31
N CYS A 116 4.50 19.78 6.11
CA CYS A 116 3.86 21.05 5.79
C CYS A 116 2.42 20.89 5.26
N LEU A 117 1.63 19.96 5.83
CA LEU A 117 0.16 20.06 5.91
C LEU A 117 -0.22 21.28 6.78
N LYS A 118 0.32 22.45 6.43
CA LYS A 118 -0.22 23.74 6.85
C LYS A 118 -1.47 23.98 6.01
N PRO A 119 -2.57 24.48 6.60
CA PRO A 119 -3.82 24.72 5.89
C PRO A 119 -3.69 25.54 4.60
N ASN A 120 -2.61 26.33 4.45
CA ASN A 120 -2.46 27.36 3.42
C ASN A 120 -1.61 26.96 2.21
N SER A 121 -1.11 25.72 2.07
CA SER A 121 -0.34 25.31 0.88
C SER A 121 -1.27 24.74 -0.20
N MET A 122 -1.64 25.59 -1.16
CA MET A 122 -2.42 25.27 -2.36
C MET A 122 -1.63 24.40 -3.37
N LYS A 123 -0.89 23.39 -2.91
CA LYS A 123 -0.18 22.44 -3.78
C LYS A 123 -1.01 21.17 -3.83
N SER A 124 -1.76 20.98 -4.92
CA SER A 124 -2.31 19.67 -5.25
C SER A 124 -1.14 18.68 -5.34
N TYR A 125 -1.23 17.57 -4.62
CA TYR A 125 -0.25 16.52 -4.71
C TYR A 125 -0.32 15.89 -6.11
N ASP A 126 0.67 16.15 -6.96
CA ASP A 126 0.77 15.49 -8.26
C ASP A 126 0.81 13.97 -8.04
N GLY A 127 -0.18 13.26 -8.59
CA GLY A 127 -0.29 11.80 -8.44
C GLY A 127 -1.17 11.31 -7.29
N LEU A 128 -1.64 12.14 -6.36
CA LEU A 128 -2.50 11.66 -5.27
C LEU A 128 -3.86 11.19 -5.81
N LEU A 129 -4.16 9.91 -5.63
CA LEU A 129 -5.39 9.28 -6.11
C LEU A 129 -6.48 9.28 -5.03
N LEU A 130 -6.16 8.76 -3.85
CA LEU A 130 -7.10 8.63 -2.73
C LEU A 130 -6.37 8.38 -1.40
N GLY A 131 -7.10 8.55 -0.31
CA GLY A 131 -6.69 8.12 1.03
C GLY A 131 -7.41 6.84 1.42
N ILE A 132 -6.77 6.02 2.25
CA ILE A 132 -7.33 4.80 2.82
C ILE A 132 -7.19 4.88 4.33
N ALA A 133 -8.28 4.65 5.06
CA ALA A 133 -8.27 4.64 6.52
C ALA A 133 -9.21 3.58 7.08
N GLN A 134 -9.15 3.38 8.38
CA GLN A 134 -10.13 2.58 9.10
C GLN A 134 -11.44 3.39 9.26
N GLY A 135 -12.57 2.80 8.88
CA GLY A 135 -13.90 3.37 9.10
C GLY A 135 -14.53 2.89 10.40
N GLU A 136 -15.59 3.59 10.80
CA GLU A 136 -16.42 3.27 11.98
C GLU A 136 -17.64 2.40 11.62
N ASN A 137 -18.03 2.39 10.35
CA ASN A 137 -19.18 1.65 9.84
C ASN A 137 -18.82 0.19 9.53
N ASP A 138 -19.77 -0.73 9.67
CA ASP A 138 -19.54 -2.16 9.41
C ASP A 138 -19.18 -2.47 7.95
N ARG A 139 -19.61 -1.61 7.02
CA ARG A 139 -19.37 -1.75 5.58
C ARG A 139 -18.35 -0.73 5.10
N PRO A 140 -17.51 -1.09 4.11
CA PRO A 140 -16.60 -0.12 3.51
C PRO A 140 -17.39 0.97 2.78
N GLU A 141 -16.85 2.18 2.82
CA GLU A 141 -17.46 3.36 2.19
C GLU A 141 -16.43 4.30 1.58
N VAL A 142 -16.90 5.18 0.71
CA VAL A 142 -16.08 6.22 0.09
C VAL A 142 -16.67 7.57 0.44
N ALA A 143 -15.90 8.37 1.18
CA ALA A 143 -16.22 9.76 1.42
C ALA A 143 -15.59 10.62 0.31
N PRO A 144 -16.39 11.26 -0.56
CA PRO A 144 -15.85 12.18 -1.55
C PRO A 144 -15.42 13.48 -0.86
N SER A 145 -14.35 14.09 -1.37
CA SER A 145 -13.90 15.41 -0.93
C SER A 145 -13.59 15.53 0.58
N ALA A 146 -13.04 14.48 1.17
CA ALA A 146 -12.62 14.42 2.57
C ALA A 146 -11.20 14.98 2.75
N SER A 147 -10.85 15.38 3.98
CA SER A 147 -9.46 15.67 4.32
C SER A 147 -8.62 14.39 4.33
N PRO A 148 -7.31 14.45 4.02
CA PRO A 148 -6.40 13.33 4.19
C PRO A 148 -6.51 12.69 5.58
N PRO A 149 -6.46 11.35 5.67
CA PRO A 149 -6.61 10.67 6.95
C PRO A 149 -5.42 10.97 7.85
N LYS A 150 -5.69 11.24 9.13
CA LYS A 150 -4.63 11.43 10.14
C LYS A 150 -3.91 10.13 10.48
N ASP A 151 -4.59 9.00 10.35
CA ASP A 151 -4.04 7.66 10.56
C ASP A 151 -4.53 6.77 9.40
N GLY A 152 -3.61 6.24 8.61
CA GLY A 152 -3.92 5.51 7.39
C GLY A 152 -2.85 5.60 6.31
N LEU A 153 -3.29 5.42 5.06
CA LEU A 153 -2.46 5.43 3.87
C LEU A 153 -2.96 6.47 2.87
N LEU A 154 -2.03 6.95 2.06
CA LEU A 154 -2.25 7.71 0.85
C LEU A 154 -1.82 6.84 -0.32
N VAL A 155 -2.63 6.84 -1.36
CA VAL A 155 -2.37 6.14 -2.60
C VAL A 155 -1.94 7.15 -3.64
N ILE A 156 -0.74 6.96 -4.18
CA ILE A 156 -0.14 7.86 -5.15
C ILE A 156 0.14 7.08 -6.43
N ALA A 157 -0.30 7.59 -7.58
CA ALA A 157 0.04 7.03 -8.87
C ALA A 157 1.54 7.16 -9.15
N ASN A 158 2.14 6.09 -9.66
CA ASN A 158 3.48 6.18 -10.23
C ASN A 158 3.38 6.75 -11.65
N THR A 159 4.03 7.89 -11.88
CA THR A 159 4.12 8.54 -13.20
C THR A 159 4.96 7.74 -14.21
N TYR A 160 5.76 6.79 -13.72
CA TYR A 160 6.59 5.84 -14.49
C TYR A 160 6.18 4.40 -14.14
N PRO A 161 4.94 4.01 -14.49
CA PRO A 161 4.35 2.75 -14.06
C PRO A 161 5.13 1.53 -14.60
N VAL A 162 5.38 0.51 -13.76
CA VAL A 162 5.96 -0.76 -14.22
C VAL A 162 4.93 -1.52 -15.05
N GLU A 163 3.68 -1.46 -14.60
CA GLU A 163 2.52 -2.15 -15.16
C GLU A 163 1.27 -1.27 -14.93
N TYR A 164 0.17 -1.60 -15.59
CA TYR A 164 -1.14 -0.99 -15.38
C TYR A 164 -1.51 -0.86 -13.90
N GLY A 165 -2.04 0.32 -13.52
CA GLY A 165 -2.44 0.61 -12.14
C GLY A 165 -1.29 0.76 -11.14
N HIS A 166 -0.05 1.03 -11.57
CA HIS A 166 1.08 1.17 -10.65
C HIS A 166 0.92 2.35 -9.68
N ILE A 167 0.91 2.04 -8.38
CA ILE A 167 0.72 2.95 -7.26
C ILE A 167 1.74 2.72 -6.14
N PHE A 168 1.96 3.76 -5.34
CA PHE A 168 2.64 3.72 -4.05
C PHE A 168 1.63 3.77 -2.91
N LEU A 169 1.86 2.96 -1.88
CA LEU A 169 1.12 2.95 -0.61
C LEU A 169 1.96 3.63 0.46
N VAL A 170 1.55 4.84 0.80
CA VAL A 170 2.36 5.78 1.60
C VAL A 170 1.67 6.08 2.93
N PRO A 171 2.34 5.94 4.09
CA PRO A 171 1.75 6.31 5.38
C PRO A 171 1.35 7.79 5.42
N SER A 172 0.15 8.10 5.93
CA SER A 172 -0.36 9.48 5.99
C SER A 172 0.23 10.30 7.13
N ALA A 173 0.64 9.67 8.24
CA ALA A 173 1.27 10.32 9.40
C ALA A 173 2.59 9.65 9.80
N ILE A 174 3.63 10.02 9.08
CA ILE A 174 4.99 9.49 9.18
C ILE A 174 5.58 9.69 10.59
N HIS A 175 5.31 10.84 11.22
CA HIS A 175 5.84 11.17 12.56
C HIS A 175 5.11 10.50 13.73
N GLN A 176 3.95 9.88 13.51
CA GLN A 176 3.19 9.18 14.56
C GLN A 176 3.46 7.68 14.59
N LEU A 177 4.24 7.17 13.62
CA LEU A 177 4.68 5.79 13.61
C LEU A 177 5.92 5.65 14.50
N SER A 178 5.74 5.15 15.72
CA SER A 178 6.82 4.99 16.69
C SER A 178 7.84 3.89 16.33
N CYS A 179 7.61 3.09 15.28
CA CYS A 179 8.52 2.04 14.82
C CYS A 179 8.62 1.93 13.29
N TYR A 180 9.86 1.91 12.80
CA TYR A 180 10.33 1.98 11.41
C TYR A 180 10.02 0.74 10.53
N TRP A 181 9.72 -0.41 11.13
CA TRP A 181 9.37 -1.68 10.46
C TRP A 181 8.01 -2.15 10.94
N ASP A 182 7.04 -1.29 10.69
CA ASP A 182 5.76 -1.36 11.36
C ASP A 182 4.93 -2.53 10.85
N LYS A 183 4.57 -3.41 11.78
CA LYS A 183 3.53 -4.43 11.61
C LYS A 183 2.25 -3.84 11.00
N ARG A 184 1.96 -2.56 11.27
CA ARG A 184 0.85 -1.84 10.64
C ARG A 184 1.01 -1.70 9.14
N MET A 185 2.19 -1.42 8.60
CA MET A 185 2.37 -1.26 7.15
C MET A 185 2.18 -2.58 6.40
N ILE A 186 2.77 -3.67 6.90
CA ILE A 186 2.54 -5.01 6.36
C ILE A 186 1.06 -5.39 6.52
N GLY A 187 0.46 -5.06 7.67
CA GLY A 187 -0.95 -5.28 7.95
C GLY A 187 -1.88 -4.56 6.96
N LEU A 188 -1.64 -3.27 6.73
CA LEU A 188 -2.41 -2.46 5.80
C LEU A 188 -2.22 -2.90 4.35
N ALA A 189 -0.99 -3.20 3.92
CA ALA A 189 -0.71 -3.73 2.58
C ALA A 189 -1.45 -5.05 2.33
N THR A 190 -1.42 -5.96 3.32
CA THR A 190 -2.14 -7.24 3.26
C THR A 190 -3.65 -7.04 3.26
N LYS A 191 -4.17 -6.13 4.10
CA LYS A 191 -5.59 -5.79 4.17
C LYS A 191 -6.09 -5.17 2.86
N ILE A 192 -5.32 -4.25 2.26
CA ILE A 192 -5.63 -3.68 0.94
C ILE A 192 -5.70 -4.78 -0.12
N SER A 193 -4.72 -5.70 -0.16
CA SER A 193 -4.74 -6.81 -1.12
C SER A 193 -5.97 -7.71 -0.94
N SER A 194 -6.38 -7.97 0.31
CA SER A 194 -7.62 -8.71 0.61
C SER A 194 -8.88 -7.94 0.24
N GLU A 195 -8.92 -6.63 0.46
CA GLU A 195 -10.07 -5.78 0.19
C GLU A 195 -10.26 -5.54 -1.32
N VAL A 196 -9.17 -5.42 -2.08
CA VAL A 196 -9.19 -5.36 -3.55
C VAL A 196 -9.76 -6.66 -4.13
N ASN A 197 -9.42 -7.81 -3.53
CA ASN A 197 -9.98 -9.12 -3.90
C ASN A 197 -9.89 -9.41 -5.42
N ASN A 198 -8.77 -9.02 -6.04
CA ASN A 198 -8.49 -9.22 -7.45
C ASN A 198 -7.14 -9.93 -7.58
N GLU A 199 -7.14 -11.13 -8.17
CA GLU A 199 -5.93 -11.94 -8.29
C GLU A 199 -4.85 -11.24 -9.12
N SER A 200 -5.21 -10.33 -10.03
CA SER A 200 -4.25 -9.56 -10.83
C SER A 200 -3.50 -8.52 -9.99
N PHE A 201 -4.10 -8.05 -8.89
CA PHE A 201 -3.52 -7.03 -8.04
C PHE A 201 -2.43 -7.61 -7.14
N LYS A 202 -1.19 -7.15 -7.33
CA LYS A 202 -0.03 -7.56 -6.54
C LYS A 202 0.50 -6.38 -5.76
N VAL A 203 0.79 -6.61 -4.48
CA VAL A 203 1.45 -5.61 -3.63
C VAL A 203 2.87 -6.09 -3.36
N PHE A 204 3.87 -5.25 -3.53
CA PHE A 204 5.26 -5.63 -3.38
C PHE A 204 6.07 -4.54 -2.66
N PHE A 205 7.19 -4.97 -2.10
CA PHE A 205 8.11 -4.11 -1.35
C PHE A 205 9.54 -4.55 -1.62
N ASP A 206 10.45 -3.60 -1.78
CA ASP A 206 11.87 -3.84 -1.89
C ASP A 206 12.62 -3.01 -0.85
N SER A 207 13.23 -3.68 0.14
CA SER A 207 13.97 -3.01 1.22
C SER A 207 15.16 -2.18 0.72
N GLY A 208 15.69 -2.44 -0.48
CA GLY A 208 16.82 -1.70 -1.04
C GLY A 208 16.43 -0.34 -1.62
N THR A 209 15.17 -0.17 -2.03
CA THR A 209 14.70 0.99 -2.80
C THR A 209 13.47 1.64 -2.23
N SER A 210 12.70 0.93 -1.40
CA SER A 210 11.35 1.31 -0.95
C SER A 210 11.29 1.71 0.53
N VAL A 211 12.39 2.23 1.07
CA VAL A 211 12.46 2.76 2.44
C VAL A 211 12.75 4.26 2.38
N VAL A 212 11.83 5.08 2.91
CA VAL A 212 11.95 6.55 2.91
C VAL A 212 11.88 7.09 4.31
N SER A 213 12.90 7.86 4.71
CA SER A 213 12.99 8.38 6.07
C SER A 213 12.76 7.30 7.14
N GLY A 214 13.14 6.05 6.81
CA GLY A 214 12.95 4.87 7.67
C GLY A 214 11.57 4.19 7.61
N HIS A 215 10.65 4.61 6.73
CA HIS A 215 9.33 3.99 6.58
C HIS A 215 9.27 3.07 5.36
N MET A 216 8.65 1.90 5.54
CA MET A 216 8.34 0.98 4.43
C MET A 216 7.28 1.60 3.51
N ILE A 217 7.61 1.74 2.22
CA ILE A 217 6.64 2.12 1.19
C ILE A 217 6.35 0.89 0.34
N PHE A 218 5.12 0.41 0.39
CA PHE A 218 4.69 -0.65 -0.50
C PHE A 218 4.31 -0.07 -1.87
N GLN A 219 4.49 -0.86 -2.91
CA GLN A 219 4.05 -0.59 -4.26
C GLN A 219 2.99 -1.61 -4.65
N ALA A 220 2.13 -1.27 -5.61
CA ALA A 220 1.18 -2.24 -6.14
C ALA A 220 0.84 -1.95 -7.60
N CYS A 221 0.53 -2.99 -8.37
CA CYS A 221 0.06 -2.89 -9.75
C CYS A 221 -0.72 -4.15 -10.16
N TYR A 222 -1.32 -4.13 -11.35
CA TYR A 222 -2.18 -5.21 -11.85
C TYR A 222 -1.47 -6.02 -12.93
N PHE A 223 -1.04 -7.23 -12.59
CA PHE A 223 -0.49 -8.17 -13.57
C PHE A 223 -1.60 -9.07 -14.11
N ALA A 224 -1.93 -8.91 -15.39
CA ALA A 224 -2.99 -9.68 -16.05
C ALA A 224 -2.70 -11.20 -16.13
N ILE A 225 -1.41 -11.57 -16.03
CA ILE A 225 -0.96 -12.97 -16.03
C ILE A 225 -0.24 -13.20 -14.69
N PRO A 226 -0.52 -14.34 -13.99
CA PRO A 226 0.23 -14.68 -12.79
C PRO A 226 1.73 -14.66 -13.01
N LEU A 227 2.47 -14.11 -12.05
CA LEU A 227 3.92 -14.05 -12.13
C LEU A 227 4.49 -15.48 -12.11
N PRO A 228 5.57 -15.78 -12.85
CA PRO A 228 6.13 -17.13 -12.92
C PRO A 228 6.44 -17.77 -11.56
N VAL A 229 6.83 -16.96 -10.56
CA VAL A 229 7.06 -17.44 -9.18
C VAL A 229 5.80 -17.96 -8.51
N GLU A 230 4.62 -17.43 -8.87
CA GLU A 230 3.34 -17.84 -8.28
C GLU A 230 2.96 -19.27 -8.68
N SER A 231 3.45 -19.70 -9.85
CA SER A 231 3.29 -21.05 -10.39
C SER A 231 4.49 -21.98 -10.10
N ALA A 232 5.50 -21.49 -9.37
CA ALA A 232 6.66 -22.30 -9.04
C ALA A 232 6.27 -23.44 -8.09
N SER A 233 6.87 -24.62 -8.30
CA SER A 233 6.76 -25.72 -7.34
C SER A 233 7.36 -25.29 -6.00
N THR A 234 6.79 -25.81 -4.91
CA THR A 234 7.23 -25.49 -3.55
C THR A 234 7.38 -26.74 -2.70
N PHE A 235 8.37 -26.75 -1.82
CA PHE A 235 8.55 -27.77 -0.79
C PHE A 235 8.13 -27.20 0.56
N THR A 236 7.18 -27.85 1.24
CA THR A 236 6.70 -27.40 2.55
C THR A 236 7.78 -27.62 3.61
N VAL A 237 8.21 -26.53 4.23
CA VAL A 237 9.16 -26.51 5.34
C VAL A 237 8.42 -26.64 6.67
N TYR A 238 7.23 -26.05 6.76
CA TYR A 238 6.38 -26.07 7.95
C TYR A 238 4.90 -26.13 7.55
N ASP A 239 4.15 -27.08 8.12
CA ASP A 239 2.79 -27.43 7.67
C ASP A 239 1.66 -26.94 8.59
N GLY A 240 1.95 -26.05 9.55
CA GLY A 240 0.92 -25.35 10.34
C GLY A 240 0.17 -26.20 11.37
N LYS A 241 0.47 -27.51 11.50
CA LYS A 241 -0.27 -28.44 12.38
C LYS A 241 -0.16 -28.15 13.87
N ALA A 242 0.72 -27.24 14.28
CA ALA A 242 0.89 -26.83 15.68
C ALA A 242 -0.02 -25.64 16.11
N GLY A 243 -1.13 -25.41 15.41
CA GLY A 243 -2.14 -24.40 15.78
C GLY A 243 -1.91 -22.99 15.24
N SER A 244 -0.97 -22.81 14.30
CA SER A 244 -0.55 -21.51 13.78
C SER A 244 -1.21 -21.09 12.46
N ASP A 245 -2.07 -21.92 11.84
CA ASP A 245 -2.78 -21.67 10.56
C ASP A 245 -1.90 -21.16 9.39
N ILE A 246 -0.57 -21.23 9.53
CA ILE A 246 0.40 -20.72 8.57
C ILE A 246 1.21 -21.89 8.00
N ILE A 247 1.31 -21.91 6.68
CA ILE A 247 2.14 -22.86 5.94
C ILE A 247 3.34 -22.09 5.41
N VAL A 248 4.54 -22.60 5.67
CA VAL A 248 5.80 -22.06 5.13
C VAL A 248 6.38 -23.07 4.17
N SER A 249 6.68 -22.63 2.95
CA SER A 249 7.30 -23.46 1.92
C SER A 249 8.49 -22.73 1.28
N GLU A 250 9.42 -23.46 0.68
CA GLU A 250 10.51 -22.92 -0.14
C GLU A 250 10.23 -23.20 -1.62
N THR A 251 10.55 -22.27 -2.52
CA THR A 251 10.48 -22.51 -3.97
C THR A 251 11.48 -23.58 -4.40
N VAL A 252 11.02 -24.53 -5.21
CA VAL A 252 11.82 -25.63 -5.76
C VAL A 252 12.02 -25.39 -7.25
N ASP A 253 13.24 -25.66 -7.70
CA ASP A 253 13.65 -25.51 -9.09
C ASP A 253 13.35 -24.11 -9.65
N TYR A 254 13.19 -23.05 -8.85
CA TYR A 254 13.00 -21.69 -9.38
C TYR A 254 14.35 -20.94 -9.37
N PRO A 255 14.66 -20.09 -10.37
CA PRO A 255 15.95 -19.38 -10.42
C PRO A 255 16.24 -18.50 -9.19
N LEU A 256 15.20 -18.08 -8.49
CA LEU A 256 15.30 -17.36 -7.23
C LEU A 256 14.84 -18.26 -6.08
N LYS A 257 15.60 -18.23 -4.98
CA LYS A 257 15.13 -18.82 -3.73
C LYS A 257 14.14 -17.87 -3.08
N ALA A 258 12.98 -18.39 -2.72
CA ALA A 258 11.97 -17.64 -1.99
C ALA A 258 11.34 -18.52 -0.92
N LEU A 259 11.06 -17.91 0.23
CA LEU A 259 10.08 -18.46 1.15
C LEU A 259 8.68 -18.02 0.74
N VAL A 260 7.73 -18.93 0.91
CA VAL A 260 6.32 -18.73 0.61
C VAL A 260 5.52 -18.97 1.88
N PHE A 261 4.89 -17.91 2.37
CA PHE A 261 4.01 -17.93 3.53
C PHE A 261 2.57 -17.91 3.05
N THR A 262 1.78 -18.88 3.47
CA THR A 262 0.35 -18.97 3.12
C THR A 262 -0.48 -19.10 4.39
N SER A 263 -1.51 -18.27 4.53
CA SER A 263 -2.49 -18.39 5.62
C SER A 263 -3.79 -17.68 5.25
N THR A 264 -4.93 -18.25 5.67
CA THR A 264 -6.23 -17.57 5.63
C THR A 264 -6.41 -16.62 6.81
N ASN A 265 -5.57 -16.73 7.85
CA ASN A 265 -5.54 -15.83 9.00
C ASN A 265 -4.52 -14.72 8.76
N LEU A 266 -4.99 -13.60 8.18
CA LEU A 266 -4.13 -12.46 7.85
C LEU A 266 -3.41 -11.88 9.08
N LYS A 267 -4.02 -11.96 10.28
CA LYS A 267 -3.39 -11.46 11.52
C LYS A 267 -2.14 -12.26 11.87
N THR A 268 -2.23 -13.59 11.76
CA THR A 268 -1.07 -14.47 12.00
C THR A 268 -0.01 -14.28 10.93
N LEU A 269 -0.41 -14.21 9.66
CA LEU A 269 0.50 -13.96 8.55
C LEU A 269 1.29 -12.66 8.72
N VAL A 270 0.58 -11.57 9.01
CA VAL A 270 1.18 -10.25 9.26
C VAL A 270 2.11 -10.29 10.47
N SER A 271 1.74 -10.98 11.55
CA SER A 271 2.59 -11.08 12.75
C SER A 271 3.93 -11.76 12.43
N VAL A 272 3.91 -12.92 11.79
CA VAL A 272 5.12 -13.66 11.40
C VAL A 272 5.97 -12.86 10.41
N LEU A 273 5.36 -12.29 9.38
CA LEU A 273 6.07 -11.48 8.39
C LEU A 273 6.71 -10.25 9.01
N SER A 274 6.07 -9.62 9.99
CA SER A 274 6.61 -8.44 10.67
C SER A 274 7.85 -8.78 11.50
N GLU A 275 7.83 -9.90 12.21
CA GLU A 275 8.99 -10.36 12.99
C GLU A 275 10.17 -10.72 12.09
N ILE A 276 9.92 -11.42 10.98
CA ILE A 276 10.95 -11.75 10.00
C ILE A 276 11.50 -10.47 9.36
N SER A 277 10.62 -9.54 8.95
CA SER A 277 10.98 -8.26 8.33
C SER A 277 11.84 -7.41 9.26
N PHE A 278 11.46 -7.32 10.53
CA PHE A 278 12.22 -6.63 11.57
C PHE A 278 13.60 -7.27 11.76
N SER A 279 13.65 -8.60 11.88
CA SER A 279 14.90 -9.30 12.11
C SER A 279 15.85 -9.25 10.90
N LEU A 280 15.33 -9.32 9.67
CA LEU A 280 16.12 -9.13 8.46
C LEU A 280 16.70 -7.71 8.39
N HIS A 281 15.91 -6.71 8.76
CA HIS A 281 16.38 -5.34 8.83
C HIS A 281 17.49 -5.15 9.87
N ASP A 282 17.29 -5.64 11.10
CA ASP A 282 18.26 -5.54 12.20
C ASP A 282 19.59 -6.21 11.82
N ASN A 283 19.53 -7.29 11.03
CA ASN A 283 20.69 -7.97 10.46
C ASN A 283 21.23 -7.36 9.15
N ALA A 284 20.78 -6.15 8.76
CA ALA A 284 21.15 -5.47 7.52
C ALA A 284 21.02 -6.34 6.26
N THR A 285 20.08 -7.29 6.27
CA THR A 285 19.82 -8.21 5.16
C THR A 285 18.76 -7.61 4.25
N ALA A 286 19.13 -7.38 2.99
CA ALA A 286 18.18 -6.92 1.98
C ALA A 286 17.21 -8.05 1.61
N TYR A 287 15.96 -7.70 1.38
CA TYR A 287 14.90 -8.59 0.96
C TYR A 287 13.81 -7.85 0.17
N SER A 288 13.01 -8.62 -0.55
CA SER A 288 11.76 -8.15 -1.17
C SER A 288 10.59 -8.99 -0.72
N LEU A 289 9.41 -8.37 -0.68
CA LEU A 289 8.14 -9.04 -0.42
C LEU A 289 7.25 -8.92 -1.65
N LEU A 290 6.49 -9.98 -1.95
CA LEU A 290 5.40 -9.98 -2.92
C LEU A 290 4.17 -10.60 -2.25
N ILE A 291 3.15 -9.79 -2.04
CA ILE A 291 1.83 -10.18 -1.55
C ILE A 291 0.95 -10.48 -2.76
N SER A 292 0.34 -11.66 -2.72
CA SER A 292 -0.44 -12.26 -3.80
C SER A 292 -1.63 -13.03 -3.24
N ASN A 293 -2.47 -13.56 -4.13
CA ASN A 293 -3.64 -14.36 -3.77
C ASN A 293 -4.54 -13.64 -2.73
N ASN A 294 -4.90 -12.39 -3.04
CA ASN A 294 -5.76 -11.54 -2.23
C ASN A 294 -5.26 -11.40 -0.78
N GLY A 295 -3.95 -11.22 -0.61
CA GLY A 295 -3.32 -11.03 0.70
C GLY A 295 -2.95 -12.33 1.44
N THR A 296 -3.41 -13.50 0.98
CA THR A 296 -3.24 -14.76 1.73
C THR A 296 -1.92 -15.47 1.45
N LYS A 297 -1.16 -15.04 0.43
CA LYS A 297 0.11 -15.65 0.03
C LYS A 297 1.19 -14.59 -0.12
N VAL A 298 2.27 -14.71 0.64
CA VAL A 298 3.40 -13.77 0.60
C VAL A 298 4.68 -14.50 0.26
N PHE A 299 5.37 -14.04 -0.78
CA PHE A 299 6.71 -14.47 -1.13
C PHE A 299 7.72 -13.51 -0.49
N LEU A 300 8.71 -14.07 0.18
CA LEU A 300 9.87 -13.36 0.68
C LEU A 300 11.10 -13.80 -0.11
N PHE A 301 11.74 -12.83 -0.75
CA PHE A 301 12.96 -13.02 -1.54
C PHE A 301 14.14 -12.42 -0.78
N PRO A 302 15.00 -13.23 -0.15
CA PRO A 302 16.24 -12.73 0.39
C PRO A 302 17.10 -12.20 -0.77
N GLN A 303 17.54 -10.95 -0.66
CA GLN A 303 18.48 -10.38 -1.62
C GLN A 303 19.90 -10.56 -1.11
N VAL A 304 20.78 -11.04 -1.98
CA VAL A 304 22.18 -11.26 -1.62
C VAL A 304 22.91 -9.92 -1.57
N LYS A 305 23.42 -9.54 -0.39
CA LYS A 305 24.71 -8.85 -0.28
C LYS A 305 25.83 -9.74 0.28
N SER A 306 25.52 -10.90 0.86
CA SER A 306 26.50 -11.86 1.39
C SER A 306 25.88 -13.22 1.76
N PHE A 307 26.69 -14.29 1.70
CA PHE A 307 26.36 -15.70 1.92
C PHE A 307 26.18 -16.06 3.41
N LYS A 308 24.95 -16.26 3.91
CA LYS A 308 24.68 -17.17 5.05
C LYS A 308 23.44 -18.02 4.76
N PRO A 309 23.45 -19.33 5.09
CA PRO A 309 22.30 -20.21 4.90
C PRO A 309 21.18 -19.86 5.90
N PHE A 310 19.96 -19.78 5.36
CA PHE A 310 18.78 -19.17 5.96
C PHE A 310 17.91 -20.11 6.83
N ILE A 311 18.10 -21.44 6.67
CA ILE A 311 17.34 -22.47 7.39
C ILE A 311 17.47 -22.37 8.93
N PRO A 312 18.66 -22.12 9.53
CA PRO A 312 18.80 -21.99 10.98
C PRO A 312 18.10 -20.75 11.59
N PHE A 313 17.77 -19.75 10.76
CA PHE A 313 17.16 -18.50 11.21
C PHE A 313 15.64 -18.62 11.36
N ILE A 314 14.99 -19.32 10.43
CA ILE A 314 13.54 -19.54 10.45
C ILE A 314 13.13 -20.44 11.61
N ASP A 315 13.91 -21.49 11.90
CA ASP A 315 13.64 -22.37 13.03
C ASP A 315 13.66 -21.60 14.37
N ASN A 316 14.54 -20.62 14.52
CA ASN A 316 14.60 -19.78 15.73
C ASN A 316 13.39 -18.84 15.87
N ILE A 317 12.80 -18.35 14.77
CA ILE A 317 11.62 -17.47 14.82
C ILE A 317 10.35 -18.29 15.07
N ILE A 318 10.21 -19.44 14.41
CA ILE A 318 9.02 -20.30 14.54
C ILE A 318 8.95 -20.97 15.93
N GLN A 319 10.09 -21.24 16.57
CA GLN A 319 10.15 -21.96 17.84
C GLN A 319 10.02 -21.08 19.11
N GLN A 320 9.98 -19.75 19.01
CA GLN A 320 9.77 -18.92 20.21
C GLN A 320 8.29 -18.98 20.66
N PRO A 321 7.99 -19.36 21.91
CA PRO A 321 6.63 -19.28 22.43
C PRO A 321 6.20 -17.81 22.49
N TRP A 322 5.01 -17.52 21.96
CA TRP A 322 4.33 -16.23 22.14
C TRP A 322 4.04 -16.01 23.63
N TYR A 323 5.02 -15.54 24.38
CA TYR A 323 4.81 -15.08 25.75
C TYR A 323 4.06 -13.75 25.69
N GLY A 324 2.74 -13.84 25.83
CA GLY A 324 1.93 -12.70 26.24
C GLY A 324 2.39 -12.26 27.62
N ASN A 325 2.94 -11.05 27.71
CA ASN A 325 3.15 -10.41 29.00
C ASN A 325 1.78 -10.04 29.59
N THR A 326 1.56 -10.55 30.80
CA THR A 326 0.55 -10.14 31.78
C THR A 326 0.56 -8.64 32.03
#